data_AF-A0A816C7B6-F1
#
_entry.id   AF-A0A816C7B6-F1
#
_cell.length_a   1.000
_cell.length_b   1.000
_cell.length_c   1.000
_cell.angle_alpha   90.00
_cell.angle_beta   90.00
_cell.angle_gamma   90.00
#
_symmetry.space_group_name_H-M   'P 1'
#
loop_
_entity.id
_entity.type
_entity.pdbx_description
1 polymer ?
#
loop_
_entity_poly.entity_id
_entity_poly.type
_entity_poly.pdbx_seq_one_letter_code
_entity_poly.pdbx_strand_id
1 'polypeptide(L)'
;MAMYVEPRSDTDQFLVNGRLQIVLDMETGDPDDFVTLIFLLGHPLVHLKAVTIVPGTPDQIGFIRYALKRFNRHDIPVGVFDMNAKAALSKFHLRIYKDETIEESRDALDGSEVLLKYCDQQTILVCGGPLKNVAKAIRTGQLKLGRLVAQGGFAGDNVVPQEKRLRKFQGRTTCPTFNLCSDYRAAKIVLDYPGIKEKYFVSKNVCHGVVYTLETHEQLAFVKDHSQSLHEIYHIMSLPVVQSIFRLANGKM
;
A
#
# COMPACT_ATOMS: atom_id res chain seq x y z
N MET A 1 -7.00 -23.73 39.40
CA MET A 1 -5.90 -22.91 38.84
C MET A 1 -6.31 -22.56 37.41
N ALA A 2 -6.97 -21.41 37.23
CA ALA A 2 -7.39 -20.97 35.90
C ALA A 2 -6.13 -20.48 35.17
N MET A 3 -5.77 -21.17 34.08
CA MET A 3 -4.71 -20.68 33.20
C MET A 3 -5.20 -19.39 32.54
N TYR A 4 -4.55 -18.29 32.87
CA TYR A 4 -4.70 -17.03 32.17
C TYR A 4 -4.14 -17.25 30.76
N VAL A 5 -5.02 -17.47 29.78
CA VAL A 5 -4.63 -17.47 28.37
C VAL A 5 -4.58 -15.99 27.98
N GLU A 6 -3.39 -15.45 27.77
CA GLU A 6 -3.26 -14.10 27.20
C GLU A 6 -4.10 -14.04 25.91
N PRO A 7 -4.91 -12.98 25.72
CA PRO A 7 -5.68 -12.83 24.50
C PRO A 7 -4.70 -12.78 23.32
N ARG A 8 -4.78 -13.79 22.44
CA ARG A 8 -4.05 -13.79 21.17
C ARG A 8 -4.29 -12.47 20.47
N SER A 9 -3.22 -11.85 19.97
CA SER A 9 -3.39 -10.62 19.21
C SER A 9 -4.24 -10.94 17.98
N ASP A 10 -5.10 -10.01 17.56
CA ASP A 10 -5.93 -10.12 16.34
C ASP A 10 -5.11 -10.44 15.08
N THR A 11 -3.78 -10.27 15.16
CA THR A 11 -2.83 -10.56 14.10
C THR A 11 -2.13 -11.92 14.17
N ASP A 12 -2.29 -12.70 15.25
CA ASP A 12 -1.54 -13.95 15.45
C ASP A 12 -1.83 -14.99 14.35
N GLN A 13 -3.04 -14.97 13.79
CA GLN A 13 -3.44 -15.85 12.69
C GLN A 13 -2.69 -15.60 11.37
N PHE A 14 -1.99 -14.47 11.24
CA PHE A 14 -1.19 -14.12 10.05
C PHE A 14 0.32 -14.26 10.29
N LEU A 15 0.74 -14.69 11.48
CA LEU A 15 2.15 -14.93 11.80
C LEU A 15 2.57 -16.33 11.37
N VAL A 16 3.53 -16.41 10.47
CA VAL A 16 4.22 -17.66 10.11
C VAL A 16 5.70 -17.45 10.40
N ASN A 17 6.28 -18.34 11.23
CA ASN A 17 7.66 -18.22 11.72
C ASN A 17 7.96 -16.84 12.33
N GLY A 18 7.00 -16.28 13.08
CA GLY A 18 7.13 -14.98 13.76
C GLY A 18 7.03 -13.75 12.84
N ARG A 19 6.63 -13.92 11.56
CA ARG A 19 6.50 -12.80 10.61
C ARG A 19 5.10 -12.76 9.99
N LEU A 20 4.57 -11.56 9.83
CA LEU A 20 3.32 -11.28 9.13
C LEU A 20 3.48 -11.61 7.65
N GLN A 21 2.53 -12.37 7.11
CA GLN A 21 2.50 -12.75 5.70
C GLN A 21 1.79 -11.67 4.89
N ILE A 22 2.54 -10.88 4.11
CA ILE A 22 2.01 -9.70 3.42
C ILE A 22 2.17 -9.81 1.91
N VAL A 23 1.13 -9.42 1.18
CA VAL A 23 1.20 -9.07 -0.25
C VAL A 23 0.82 -7.59 -0.38
N LEU A 24 1.53 -6.85 -1.22
CA LEU A 24 1.24 -5.44 -1.50
C LEU A 24 0.67 -5.29 -2.92
N ASP A 25 -0.51 -4.70 -3.06
CA ASP A 25 -1.07 -4.24 -4.33
C ASP A 25 -1.02 -2.71 -4.37
N MET A 26 -0.23 -2.16 -5.27
CA MET A 26 0.17 -0.75 -5.24
C MET A 26 -0.01 -0.04 -6.59
N GLU A 27 0.08 1.28 -6.56
CA GLU A 27 0.23 2.14 -7.72
C GLU A 27 1.49 3.03 -7.58
N THR A 28 1.75 3.91 -8.53
CA THR A 28 2.97 4.76 -8.54
C THR A 28 2.68 6.18 -9.05
N GLY A 29 1.47 6.67 -8.77
CA GLY A 29 1.03 8.01 -9.10
C GLY A 29 1.60 9.03 -8.11
N ASP A 30 1.75 8.61 -6.84
CA ASP A 30 2.32 9.42 -5.78
C ASP A 30 3.27 8.60 -4.85
N PRO A 31 3.95 9.22 -3.86
CA PRO A 31 4.97 8.54 -3.06
C PRO A 31 4.45 7.48 -2.07
N ASP A 32 3.18 7.52 -1.65
CA ASP A 32 2.73 6.82 -0.43
C ASP A 32 2.87 5.29 -0.51
N ASP A 33 2.50 4.72 -1.65
CA ASP A 33 2.60 3.30 -1.96
C ASP A 33 4.04 2.84 -2.09
N PHE A 34 4.90 3.67 -2.68
CA PHE A 34 6.33 3.36 -2.77
C PHE A 34 7.00 3.41 -1.40
N VAL A 35 6.68 4.39 -0.55
CA VAL A 35 7.15 4.45 0.83
C VAL A 35 6.67 3.22 1.61
N THR A 36 5.43 2.78 1.37
CA THR A 36 4.89 1.54 1.96
C THR A 36 5.69 0.31 1.52
N LEU A 37 6.04 0.18 0.23
CA LEU A 37 6.92 -0.88 -0.25
C LEU A 37 8.28 -0.88 0.48
N ILE A 38 8.94 0.27 0.56
CA ILE A 38 10.25 0.41 1.23
C ILE A 38 10.14 0.01 2.71
N PHE A 39 9.08 0.44 3.39
CA PHE A 39 8.82 0.07 4.78
C PHE A 39 8.68 -1.45 4.93
N LEU A 40 7.85 -2.09 4.11
CA LEU A 40 7.59 -3.54 4.16
C LEU A 40 8.85 -4.37 3.84
N LEU A 41 9.70 -3.91 2.91
CA LEU A 41 10.93 -4.60 2.54
C LEU A 41 11.93 -4.71 3.70
N GLY A 42 12.03 -3.67 4.54
CA GLY A 42 12.96 -3.64 5.66
C GLY A 42 12.36 -3.93 7.04
N HIS A 43 11.05 -4.20 7.13
CA HIS A 43 10.42 -4.42 8.44
C HIS A 43 10.71 -5.83 8.98
N PRO A 44 11.27 -5.96 10.20
CA PRO A 44 11.75 -7.25 10.72
C PRO A 44 10.62 -8.28 10.92
N LEU A 45 9.41 -7.81 11.23
CA LEU A 45 8.23 -8.66 11.44
C LEU A 45 7.43 -8.94 10.17
N VAL A 46 7.88 -8.51 8.99
CA VAL A 46 7.11 -8.67 7.73
C VAL A 46 7.81 -9.67 6.83
N HIS A 47 7.06 -10.63 6.31
CA HIS A 47 7.46 -11.41 5.15
C HIS A 47 6.63 -10.94 3.94
N LEU A 48 7.24 -10.08 3.12
CA LEU A 48 6.65 -9.63 1.86
C LEU A 48 6.76 -10.76 0.82
N LYS A 49 5.62 -11.35 0.47
CA LYS A 49 5.48 -12.53 -0.41
C LYS A 49 5.45 -12.16 -1.88
N ALA A 50 4.81 -11.04 -2.22
CA ALA A 50 4.60 -10.59 -3.59
C ALA A 50 4.25 -9.10 -3.64
N VAL A 51 4.45 -8.49 -4.81
CA VAL A 51 3.99 -7.14 -5.13
C VAL A 51 3.16 -7.18 -6.40
N THR A 52 2.00 -6.53 -6.43
CA THR A 52 1.21 -6.32 -7.64
C THR A 52 1.05 -4.83 -7.91
N ILE A 53 1.01 -4.45 -9.18
CA ILE A 53 1.02 -3.04 -9.61
C ILE A 53 -0.20 -2.76 -10.48
N VAL A 54 -0.82 -1.59 -10.29
CA VAL A 54 -1.90 -1.08 -11.13
C VAL A 54 -1.47 0.27 -11.76
N PRO A 55 -1.55 0.43 -13.10
CA PRO A 55 -1.79 -0.62 -14.11
C PRO A 55 -0.61 -1.60 -14.25
N GLY A 56 0.61 -1.17 -13.95
CA GLY A 56 1.83 -1.97 -14.08
C GLY A 56 2.44 -1.91 -15.48
N THR A 57 2.67 -0.69 -15.98
CA THR A 57 3.35 -0.44 -17.27
C THR A 57 4.87 -0.72 -17.19
N PRO A 58 5.59 -0.84 -18.32
CA PRO A 58 6.99 -1.24 -18.31
C PRO A 58 7.93 -0.35 -17.50
N ASP A 59 7.67 0.96 -17.48
CA ASP A 59 8.34 1.93 -16.62
C ASP A 59 8.09 1.67 -15.13
N GLN A 60 6.85 1.38 -14.72
CA GLN A 60 6.51 1.00 -13.35
C GLN A 60 7.20 -0.31 -12.95
N ILE A 61 7.15 -1.33 -13.81
CA ILE A 61 7.79 -2.62 -13.54
C ILE A 61 9.30 -2.44 -13.40
N GLY A 62 9.94 -1.72 -14.33
CA GLY A 62 11.36 -1.41 -14.28
C GLY A 62 11.77 -0.74 -12.97
N PHE A 63 11.01 0.28 -12.57
CA PHE A 63 11.22 1.00 -11.31
C PHE A 63 11.09 0.10 -10.07
N ILE A 64 10.03 -0.72 -9.99
CA ILE A 64 9.82 -1.62 -8.86
C ILE A 64 10.88 -2.73 -8.83
N ARG A 65 11.25 -3.30 -9.99
CA ARG A 65 12.34 -4.29 -10.08
C ARG A 65 13.68 -3.71 -9.63
N TYR A 66 13.96 -2.46 -10.01
CA TYR A 66 15.14 -1.73 -9.55
C TYR A 66 15.15 -1.57 -8.03
N ALA A 67 14.04 -1.12 -7.43
CA ALA A 67 13.91 -0.97 -5.98
C ALA A 67 14.08 -2.32 -5.24
N LEU A 68 13.43 -3.39 -5.73
CA LEU A 68 13.57 -4.73 -5.17
C LEU A 68 15.02 -5.22 -5.22
N LYS A 69 15.73 -4.99 -6.33
CA LYS A 69 17.15 -5.34 -6.47
C LYS A 69 18.02 -4.63 -5.44
N ARG A 70 17.77 -3.35 -5.15
CA ARG A 70 18.52 -2.59 -4.12
C ARG A 70 18.40 -3.20 -2.72
N PHE A 71 17.27 -3.84 -2.41
CA PHE A 71 17.05 -4.54 -1.15
C PHE A 71 17.48 -6.01 -1.18
N ASN A 72 18.17 -6.46 -2.23
CA ASN A 72 18.49 -7.86 -2.49
C ASN A 72 17.25 -8.78 -2.50
N ARG A 73 16.09 -8.23 -2.89
CA ARG A 73 14.79 -8.92 -2.93
C ARG A 73 14.25 -9.14 -4.34
N HIS A 74 15.15 -9.47 -5.28
CA HIS A 74 14.77 -9.81 -6.65
C HIS A 74 13.98 -11.12 -6.75
N ASP A 75 13.94 -11.92 -5.68
CA ASP A 75 13.10 -13.11 -5.52
C ASP A 75 11.60 -12.80 -5.47
N ILE A 76 11.22 -11.57 -5.11
CA ILE A 76 9.82 -11.22 -4.94
C ILE A 76 9.13 -11.18 -6.32
N PRO A 77 8.05 -11.96 -6.50
CA PRO A 77 7.26 -11.94 -7.73
C PRO A 77 6.54 -10.59 -7.87
N VAL A 78 6.58 -10.05 -9.09
CA VAL A 78 5.86 -8.84 -9.47
C VAL A 78 4.72 -9.23 -10.42
N GLY A 79 3.50 -8.81 -10.10
CA GLY A 79 2.33 -8.98 -10.96
C GLY A 79 1.75 -7.65 -11.42
N VAL A 80 1.10 -7.61 -12.58
CA VAL A 80 0.52 -6.37 -13.13
C VAL A 80 -0.89 -6.54 -13.66
N PHE A 81 -1.67 -5.46 -13.63
CA PHE A 81 -3.04 -5.49 -14.13
C PHE A 81 -3.10 -5.47 -15.66
N ASP A 82 -2.39 -4.50 -16.26
CA ASP A 82 -2.36 -4.26 -17.70
C ASP A 82 -1.03 -3.60 -18.10
N MET A 83 -0.10 -4.42 -18.57
CA MET A 83 1.22 -3.98 -19.02
C MET A 83 1.18 -3.12 -20.28
N ASN A 84 0.06 -3.12 -21.03
CA ASN A 84 -0.08 -2.35 -22.27
C ASN A 84 -0.82 -1.03 -22.05
N ALA A 85 -1.09 -0.66 -20.80
CA ALA A 85 -1.70 0.63 -20.49
C ALA A 85 -0.75 1.78 -20.86
N LYS A 86 -1.28 3.02 -20.81
CA LYS A 86 -0.44 4.21 -20.98
C LYS A 86 0.52 4.34 -19.81
N ALA A 87 1.76 4.76 -20.10
CA ALA A 87 2.80 5.02 -19.11
C ALA A 87 2.23 5.77 -17.90
N ALA A 88 2.45 5.20 -16.72
CA ALA A 88 1.81 5.63 -15.49
C ALA A 88 2.81 5.89 -14.35
N LEU A 89 4.12 5.71 -14.58
CA LEU A 89 5.11 6.05 -13.57
C LEU A 89 5.18 7.56 -13.38
N SER A 90 4.87 8.02 -12.16
CA SER A 90 5.04 9.42 -11.81
C SER A 90 6.50 9.83 -11.93
N LYS A 91 6.77 10.97 -12.59
CA LYS A 91 8.11 11.56 -12.70
C LYS A 91 8.75 11.84 -11.34
N PHE A 92 7.94 11.87 -10.28
CA PHE A 92 8.41 11.91 -8.90
C PHE A 92 9.41 10.78 -8.60
N HIS A 93 9.07 9.54 -8.95
CA HIS A 93 9.88 8.37 -8.63
C HIS A 93 11.27 8.40 -9.26
N LEU A 94 11.36 8.97 -10.47
CA LEU A 94 12.63 9.17 -11.17
C LEU A 94 13.58 10.14 -10.44
N ARG A 95 13.06 11.02 -9.58
CA ARG A 95 13.89 11.94 -8.77
C ARG A 95 14.51 11.28 -7.55
N ILE A 96 13.94 10.19 -7.07
CA ILE A 96 14.46 9.44 -5.92
C ILE A 96 15.85 8.89 -6.27
N TYR A 97 15.99 8.36 -7.49
CA TYR A 97 17.22 7.78 -8.03
C TYR A 97 17.70 8.55 -9.27
N LYS A 98 17.78 9.89 -9.15
CA LYS A 98 18.08 10.79 -10.27
C LYS A 98 19.41 10.51 -11.00
N ASP A 99 20.36 9.88 -10.30
CA ASP A 99 21.71 9.59 -10.81
C ASP A 99 21.79 8.17 -11.40
N GLU A 100 20.67 7.44 -11.41
CA GLU A 100 20.58 6.05 -11.86
C GLU A 100 19.77 5.96 -13.16
N THR A 101 20.20 5.08 -14.06
CA THR A 101 19.42 4.74 -15.26
C THR A 101 18.55 3.53 -14.95
N ILE A 102 17.24 3.77 -14.83
CA ILE A 102 16.25 2.71 -14.59
C ILE A 102 15.62 2.36 -15.94
N GLU A 103 15.92 1.17 -16.43
CA GLU A 103 15.35 0.64 -17.67
C GLU A 103 13.90 0.18 -17.47
N GLU A 104 13.09 0.33 -18.51
CA GLU A 104 11.78 -0.32 -18.57
C GLU A 104 11.95 -1.85 -18.50
N SER A 105 10.97 -2.53 -17.91
CA SER A 105 10.97 -3.99 -17.84
C SER A 105 9.60 -4.55 -18.13
N ARG A 106 9.56 -5.74 -18.72
CA ARG A 106 8.34 -6.54 -18.91
C ARG A 106 8.37 -7.83 -18.09
N ASP A 107 9.34 -7.96 -17.18
CA ASP A 107 9.46 -9.09 -16.26
C ASP A 107 8.44 -8.96 -15.12
N ALA A 108 7.18 -9.25 -15.44
CA ALA A 108 6.10 -9.36 -14.48
C ALA A 108 5.07 -10.40 -14.96
N LEU A 109 4.36 -10.97 -13.99
CA LEU A 109 3.28 -11.92 -14.20
C LEU A 109 1.93 -11.20 -14.29
N ASP A 110 0.87 -11.94 -14.58
CA ASP A 110 -0.49 -11.42 -14.39
C ASP A 110 -0.77 -11.18 -12.90
N GLY A 111 -1.22 -9.97 -12.55
CA GLY A 111 -1.47 -9.58 -11.17
C GLY A 111 -2.49 -10.49 -10.48
N SER A 112 -3.51 -10.96 -11.21
CA SER A 112 -4.50 -11.86 -10.62
C SER A 112 -3.94 -13.26 -10.34
N GLU A 113 -3.07 -13.78 -11.19
CA GLU A 113 -2.38 -15.06 -10.97
C GLU A 113 -1.42 -14.98 -9.78
N VAL A 114 -0.71 -13.87 -9.63
CA VAL A 114 0.13 -13.61 -8.45
C VAL A 114 -0.71 -13.59 -7.18
N LEU A 115 -1.84 -12.87 -7.17
CA LEU A 115 -2.73 -12.86 -6.00
C LEU A 115 -3.27 -14.26 -5.69
N LEU A 116 -3.68 -15.04 -6.69
CA LEU A 116 -4.16 -16.41 -6.46
C LEU A 116 -3.08 -17.34 -5.90
N LYS A 117 -1.82 -17.16 -6.32
CA LYS A 117 -0.70 -17.99 -5.88
C LYS A 117 -0.21 -17.63 -4.47
N TYR A 118 -0.20 -16.34 -4.13
CA TYR A 118 0.45 -15.85 -2.91
C TYR A 118 -0.51 -15.37 -1.83
N CYS A 119 -1.80 -15.25 -2.10
CA CYS A 119 -2.82 -14.97 -1.08
C CYS A 119 -3.53 -16.25 -0.64
N ASP A 120 -3.68 -16.37 0.67
CA ASP A 120 -4.44 -17.42 1.34
C ASP A 120 -5.11 -16.86 2.61
N GLN A 121 -5.71 -17.74 3.39
CA GLN A 121 -6.38 -17.39 4.64
C GLN A 121 -5.46 -16.87 5.75
N GLN A 122 -4.13 -17.02 5.62
CA GLN A 122 -3.11 -16.50 6.55
C GLN A 122 -2.40 -15.26 5.98
N THR A 123 -2.84 -14.74 4.84
CA THR A 123 -2.22 -13.59 4.18
C THR A 123 -3.00 -12.31 4.45
N ILE A 124 -2.26 -11.22 4.67
CA ILE A 124 -2.76 -9.84 4.66
C ILE A 124 -2.41 -9.23 3.30
N LEU A 125 -3.43 -8.86 2.53
CA LEU A 125 -3.27 -8.08 1.30
C LEU A 125 -3.46 -6.61 1.62
N VAL A 126 -2.41 -5.82 1.44
CA VAL A 126 -2.43 -4.36 1.58
C VAL A 126 -2.61 -3.74 0.20
N CYS A 127 -3.65 -2.93 0.02
CA CYS A 127 -3.98 -2.27 -1.24
C CYS A 127 -3.84 -0.75 -1.10
N GLY A 128 -2.91 -0.19 -1.85
CA GLY A 128 -2.64 1.24 -1.91
C GLY A 128 -3.26 1.96 -3.11
N GLY A 129 -3.63 1.20 -4.16
CA GLY A 129 -4.25 1.71 -5.37
C GLY A 129 -5.69 1.21 -5.63
N PRO A 130 -6.19 1.36 -6.87
CA PRO A 130 -7.47 0.80 -7.30
C PRO A 130 -7.49 -0.73 -7.22
N LEU A 131 -8.60 -1.32 -6.78
CA LEU A 131 -8.71 -2.77 -6.50
C LEU A 131 -8.84 -3.67 -7.75
N LYS A 132 -8.20 -3.30 -8.87
CA LYS A 132 -8.39 -3.94 -10.18
C LYS A 132 -7.81 -5.34 -10.23
N ASN A 133 -6.58 -5.55 -9.74
CA ASN A 133 -5.96 -6.87 -9.63
C ASN A 133 -6.80 -7.80 -8.75
N VAL A 134 -7.25 -7.29 -7.59
CA VAL A 134 -8.09 -8.03 -6.64
C VAL A 134 -9.41 -8.44 -7.28
N ALA A 135 -10.11 -7.51 -7.92
CA ALA A 135 -11.36 -7.81 -8.61
C ALA A 135 -11.17 -8.80 -9.78
N LYS A 136 -10.04 -8.73 -10.49
CA LYS A 136 -9.69 -9.72 -11.53
C LYS A 136 -9.48 -11.11 -10.93
N ALA A 137 -8.75 -11.22 -9.82
CA ALA A 137 -8.56 -12.48 -9.09
C ALA A 137 -9.88 -13.04 -8.55
N ILE A 138 -10.76 -12.20 -7.99
CA ILE A 138 -12.07 -12.61 -7.49
C ILE A 138 -12.94 -13.24 -8.59
N ARG A 139 -12.92 -12.67 -9.81
CA ARG A 139 -13.72 -13.17 -10.94
C ARG A 139 -13.37 -14.60 -11.36
N THR A 140 -12.19 -15.10 -10.99
CA THR A 140 -11.83 -16.51 -11.20
C THR A 140 -12.59 -17.47 -10.28
N GLY A 141 -13.18 -16.96 -9.19
CA GLY A 141 -13.85 -17.74 -8.14
C GLY A 141 -12.91 -18.42 -7.15
N GLN A 142 -11.59 -18.33 -7.35
CA GLN A 142 -10.61 -19.13 -6.61
C GLN A 142 -9.95 -18.39 -5.43
N LEU A 143 -10.00 -17.05 -5.42
CA LEU A 143 -9.28 -16.26 -4.42
C LEU A 143 -9.72 -16.57 -2.99
N LYS A 144 -8.78 -16.90 -2.11
CA LYS A 144 -8.99 -16.97 -0.67
C LYS A 144 -8.06 -15.98 0.00
N LEU A 145 -8.58 -15.20 0.94
CA LEU A 145 -7.78 -14.21 1.64
C LEU A 145 -8.20 -14.12 3.10
N GLY A 146 -7.22 -14.05 3.98
CA GLY A 146 -7.42 -13.79 5.39
C GLY A 146 -7.90 -12.37 5.62
N ARG A 147 -7.04 -11.39 5.32
CA ARG A 147 -7.35 -9.97 5.55
C ARG A 147 -7.02 -9.12 4.33
N LEU A 148 -7.96 -8.25 3.98
CA LEU A 148 -7.74 -7.12 3.07
C LEU A 148 -7.61 -5.85 3.90
N VAL A 149 -6.59 -5.05 3.63
CA VAL A 149 -6.44 -3.67 4.13
C VAL A 149 -6.32 -2.76 2.93
N ALA A 150 -7.37 -1.99 2.62
CA ALA A 150 -7.39 -1.11 1.45
C ALA A 150 -7.41 0.36 1.85
N GLN A 151 -6.51 1.15 1.28
CA GLN A 151 -6.57 2.61 1.35
C GLN A 151 -7.74 3.09 0.48
N GLY A 152 -8.69 3.78 1.10
CA GLY A 152 -9.78 4.44 0.39
C GLY A 152 -11.11 4.36 1.12
N GLY A 153 -12.15 4.89 0.47
CA GLY A 153 -13.46 5.03 1.09
C GLY A 153 -13.50 6.18 2.10
N PHE A 154 -14.70 6.49 2.57
CA PHE A 154 -14.95 7.61 3.46
C PHE A 154 -15.87 7.18 4.59
N ALA A 155 -15.41 7.32 5.82
CA ALA A 155 -16.24 7.12 6.99
C ALA A 155 -16.89 8.46 7.35
N GLY A 156 -18.18 8.61 7.07
CA GLY A 156 -18.90 9.86 7.32
C GLY A 156 -19.05 10.20 8.80
N ASP A 157 -19.59 11.39 9.06
CA ASP A 157 -19.89 11.88 10.41
C ASP A 157 -20.83 10.94 11.20
N ASN A 158 -21.63 10.12 10.51
CA ASN A 158 -22.47 9.09 11.11
C ASN A 158 -21.69 7.86 11.63
N VAL A 159 -20.41 7.75 11.33
CA VAL A 159 -19.51 6.66 11.77
C VAL A 159 -18.41 7.18 12.68
N VAL A 160 -17.85 8.36 12.38
CA VAL A 160 -16.68 8.90 13.11
C VAL A 160 -17.12 9.78 14.29
N PRO A 161 -16.61 9.54 15.52
CA PRO A 161 -16.87 10.40 16.68
C PRO A 161 -16.43 11.84 16.44
N GLN A 162 -17.16 12.82 16.98
CA GLN A 162 -16.97 14.24 16.69
C GLN A 162 -15.54 14.72 16.94
N GLU A 163 -14.91 14.25 18.02
CA GLU A 163 -13.55 14.58 18.44
C GLU A 163 -12.46 14.02 17.51
N LYS A 164 -12.81 13.05 16.65
CA LYS A 164 -11.89 12.46 15.65
C LYS A 164 -12.16 12.97 14.23
N ARG A 165 -13.12 13.88 14.02
CA ARG A 165 -13.46 14.40 12.70
C ARG A 165 -12.49 15.50 12.29
N LEU A 166 -11.96 15.38 11.06
CA LEU A 166 -11.19 16.46 10.46
C LEU A 166 -12.13 17.60 10.04
N ARG A 167 -11.80 18.84 10.40
CA ARG A 167 -12.62 20.04 10.13
C ARG A 167 -13.09 20.16 8.67
N LYS A 168 -12.21 19.86 7.70
CA LYS A 168 -12.52 19.90 6.25
C LYS A 168 -13.59 18.92 5.78
N PHE A 169 -13.92 17.91 6.58
CA PHE A 169 -14.94 16.90 6.29
C PHE A 169 -16.19 17.00 7.18
N GLN A 170 -16.22 17.92 8.15
CA GLN A 170 -17.32 18.05 9.08
C GLN A 170 -18.67 18.25 8.37
N GLY A 171 -19.70 17.56 8.86
CA GLY A 171 -21.05 17.57 8.29
C GLY A 171 -21.23 16.68 7.06
N ARG A 172 -20.19 15.95 6.62
CA ARG A 172 -20.30 15.06 5.45
C ARG A 172 -20.59 13.63 5.87
N THR A 173 -21.60 13.03 5.25
CA THR A 173 -21.86 11.58 5.33
C THR A 173 -21.22 10.81 4.18
N THR A 174 -20.99 11.48 3.04
CA THR A 174 -20.35 10.89 1.86
C THR A 174 -19.26 11.82 1.30
N CYS A 175 -18.22 11.22 0.72
CA CYS A 175 -17.16 11.94 0.02
C CYS A 175 -16.49 11.01 -1.01
N PRO A 176 -16.31 11.46 -2.27
CA PRO A 176 -15.54 10.70 -3.25
C PRO A 176 -14.09 10.47 -2.78
N THR A 177 -13.57 9.28 -3.10
CA THR A 177 -12.20 8.87 -2.77
C THR A 177 -11.47 8.38 -4.01
N PHE A 178 -10.16 8.60 -4.06
CA PHE A 178 -9.39 8.36 -5.28
C PHE A 178 -9.39 6.88 -5.68
N ASN A 179 -8.86 6.00 -4.83
CA ASN A 179 -8.71 4.58 -5.13
C ASN A 179 -10.03 3.87 -5.44
N LEU A 180 -11.00 3.91 -4.51
CA LEU A 180 -12.25 3.16 -4.71
C LEU A 180 -13.16 3.76 -5.78
N CYS A 181 -13.13 5.08 -6.03
CA CYS A 181 -13.97 5.67 -7.08
C CYS A 181 -13.33 5.61 -8.47
N SER A 182 -12.00 5.46 -8.58
CA SER A 182 -11.33 5.28 -9.87
C SER A 182 -11.80 4.01 -10.62
N ASP A 183 -12.26 3.00 -9.88
CA ASP A 183 -12.98 1.84 -10.41
C ASP A 183 -13.99 1.32 -9.36
N TYR A 184 -15.15 1.99 -9.30
CA TYR A 184 -16.20 1.60 -8.35
C TYR A 184 -16.74 0.19 -8.60
N ARG A 185 -16.59 -0.35 -9.82
CA ARG A 185 -17.04 -1.72 -10.14
C ARG A 185 -16.10 -2.73 -9.50
N ALA A 186 -14.79 -2.52 -9.60
CA ALA A 186 -13.80 -3.33 -8.90
C ALA A 186 -14.01 -3.25 -7.38
N ALA A 187 -14.21 -2.05 -6.84
CA ALA A 187 -14.49 -1.87 -5.41
C ALA A 187 -15.75 -2.63 -4.95
N LYS A 188 -16.84 -2.57 -5.73
CA LYS A 188 -18.06 -3.31 -5.43
C LYS A 188 -17.85 -4.82 -5.44
N ILE A 189 -17.13 -5.35 -6.44
CA ILE A 189 -16.80 -6.78 -6.50
C ILE A 189 -16.05 -7.23 -5.24
N VAL A 190 -15.08 -6.43 -4.79
CA VAL A 190 -14.31 -6.77 -3.58
C VAL A 190 -15.16 -6.71 -2.32
N LEU A 191 -16.02 -5.70 -2.19
CA LEU A 191 -16.93 -5.57 -1.04
C LEU A 191 -17.90 -6.75 -0.93
N ASP A 192 -18.48 -7.16 -2.05
CA ASP A 192 -19.49 -8.23 -2.10
C ASP A 192 -18.89 -9.64 -1.99
N TYR A 193 -17.56 -9.79 -2.09
CA TYR A 193 -16.93 -11.10 -2.19
C TYR A 193 -16.78 -11.81 -0.82
N PRO A 194 -17.36 -13.01 -0.64
CA PRO A 194 -17.30 -13.74 0.63
C PRO A 194 -15.97 -14.47 0.88
N GLY A 195 -15.08 -14.59 -0.13
CA GLY A 195 -13.80 -15.30 0.02
C GLY A 195 -12.70 -14.53 0.76
N ILE A 196 -12.97 -13.29 1.17
CA ILE A 196 -12.09 -12.47 2.03
C ILE A 196 -12.72 -12.43 3.42
N LYS A 197 -12.04 -13.01 4.43
CA LYS A 197 -12.59 -13.13 5.79
C LYS A 197 -12.77 -11.76 6.45
N GLU A 198 -11.76 -10.91 6.35
CA GLU A 198 -11.75 -9.60 6.99
C GLU A 198 -11.43 -8.50 5.98
N LYS A 199 -12.20 -7.40 6.00
CA LYS A 199 -12.01 -6.26 5.11
C LYS A 199 -11.89 -4.98 5.94
N TYR A 200 -10.72 -4.36 5.92
CA TYR A 200 -10.45 -3.08 6.54
C TYR A 200 -10.26 -2.03 5.45
N PHE A 201 -11.01 -0.94 5.56
CA PHE A 201 -10.84 0.22 4.70
C PHE A 201 -10.26 1.36 5.52
N VAL A 202 -9.07 1.82 5.17
CA VAL A 202 -8.45 2.99 5.78
C VAL A 202 -8.98 4.21 5.06
N SER A 203 -9.97 4.85 5.68
CA SER A 203 -10.74 5.91 5.04
C SER A 203 -9.93 7.19 4.85
N LYS A 204 -10.32 7.99 3.87
CA LYS A 204 -9.70 9.29 3.55
C LYS A 204 -9.54 10.20 4.76
N ASN A 205 -10.52 10.22 5.65
CA ASN A 205 -10.49 11.03 6.87
C ASN A 205 -9.59 10.46 7.99
N VAL A 206 -9.14 9.21 7.88
CA VAL A 206 -8.02 8.68 8.69
C VAL A 206 -6.70 9.07 8.03
N CYS A 207 -6.51 8.75 6.74
CA CYS A 207 -5.24 9.03 6.04
C CYS A 207 -4.89 10.52 6.04
N HIS A 208 -5.87 11.41 5.84
CA HIS A 208 -5.66 12.86 5.85
C HIS A 208 -5.36 13.43 7.25
N GLY A 209 -5.55 12.65 8.31
CA GLY A 209 -5.19 13.03 9.68
C GLY A 209 -3.76 12.68 10.05
N VAL A 210 -3.11 11.80 9.27
CA VAL A 210 -1.70 11.45 9.43
C VAL A 210 -0.89 12.36 8.53
N VAL A 211 -0.09 13.24 9.14
CA VAL A 211 0.68 14.25 8.42
C VAL A 211 2.15 14.07 8.75
N TYR A 212 2.97 13.96 7.71
CA TYR A 212 4.42 13.99 7.85
C TYR A 212 4.89 15.44 8.02
N THR A 213 5.43 15.78 9.19
CA THR A 213 5.87 17.14 9.54
C THR A 213 7.40 17.27 9.54
N LEU A 214 7.90 18.50 9.68
CA LEU A 214 9.33 18.73 9.91
C LEU A 214 9.81 18.04 11.20
N GLU A 215 9.01 18.11 12.27
CA GLU A 215 9.28 17.42 13.52
C GLU A 215 9.38 15.89 13.33
N THR A 216 8.45 15.29 12.58
CA THR A 216 8.55 13.86 12.22
C THR A 216 9.82 13.57 11.42
N HIS A 217 10.22 14.47 10.53
CA HIS A 217 11.46 14.31 9.75
C HIS A 217 12.72 14.39 10.62
N GLU A 218 12.76 15.30 11.59
CA GLU A 218 13.84 15.40 12.56
C GLU A 218 13.91 14.16 13.45
N GLN A 219 12.76 13.63 13.90
CA GLN A 219 12.70 12.38 14.65
C GLN A 219 13.22 11.19 13.83
N LEU A 220 12.82 11.09 12.56
CA LEU A 220 13.32 10.04 11.66
C LEU A 220 14.83 10.15 11.44
N ALA A 221 15.41 11.35 11.43
CA ALA A 221 16.84 11.57 11.22
C ALA A 221 17.71 10.83 12.25
N PHE A 222 17.24 10.67 13.49
CA PHE A 222 17.97 9.98 14.55
C PHE A 222 18.04 8.46 14.37
N VAL A 223 17.08 7.88 13.64
CA VAL A 223 16.96 6.43 13.47
C VAL A 223 17.12 5.98 12.02
N LYS A 224 17.33 6.90 11.08
CA LYS A 224 17.38 6.61 9.64
C LYS A 224 18.41 5.54 9.30
N ASP A 225 19.53 5.48 10.01
CA ASP A 225 20.61 4.53 9.72
C ASP A 225 20.47 3.19 10.48
N HIS A 226 19.37 2.95 11.20
CA HIS A 226 19.10 1.66 11.86
C HIS A 226 18.72 0.55 10.86
N SER A 227 18.26 0.91 9.67
CA SER A 227 18.00 -0.04 8.58
C SER A 227 18.07 0.64 7.22
N GLN A 228 18.30 -0.15 6.17
CA GLN A 228 18.25 0.35 4.79
C GLN A 228 16.88 0.97 4.46
N SER A 229 15.77 0.41 4.97
CA SER A 229 14.44 0.95 4.71
C SER A 229 14.23 2.33 5.34
N LEU A 230 14.67 2.52 6.59
CA LEU A 230 14.56 3.82 7.25
C LEU A 230 15.43 4.88 6.56
N HIS A 231 16.60 4.49 6.07
CA HIS A 231 17.50 5.38 5.33
C HIS A 231 16.85 5.82 4.02
N GLU A 232 16.30 4.88 3.25
CA GLU A 232 15.62 5.16 1.98
C GLU A 232 14.34 5.98 2.20
N ILE A 233 13.53 5.69 3.23
CA ILE A 233 12.36 6.51 3.58
C ILE A 233 12.81 7.93 3.93
N TYR A 234 13.83 8.10 4.76
CA TYR A 234 14.35 9.43 5.08
C TYR A 234 14.76 10.19 3.82
N HIS A 235 15.55 9.58 2.93
CA HIS A 235 15.96 10.15 1.66
C HIS A 235 14.77 10.59 0.78
N ILE A 236 13.78 9.71 0.61
CA ILE A 236 12.55 10.01 -0.15
C ILE A 236 11.85 11.24 0.46
N MET A 237 11.70 11.27 1.78
CA MET A 237 11.01 12.34 2.49
C MET A 237 11.80 13.66 2.57
N SER A 238 13.12 13.63 2.34
CA SER A 238 13.97 14.82 2.20
C SER A 238 13.81 15.52 0.84
N LEU A 239 13.20 14.88 -0.16
CA LEU A 239 13.07 15.48 -1.49
C LEU A 239 12.17 16.74 -1.42
N PRO A 240 12.59 17.90 -1.97
CA PRO A 240 11.82 19.15 -1.87
C PRO A 240 10.41 19.04 -2.42
N VAL A 241 10.22 18.23 -3.46
CA VAL A 241 8.90 17.96 -4.05
C VAL A 241 7.97 17.22 -3.08
N VAL A 242 8.50 16.31 -2.26
CA VAL A 242 7.75 15.56 -1.25
C VAL A 242 7.35 16.49 -0.11
N GLN A 243 8.29 17.32 0.34
CA GLN A 243 7.99 18.37 1.32
C GLN A 243 6.89 19.32 0.82
N SER A 244 6.83 19.62 -0.49
CA SER A 244 5.77 20.45 -1.07
C SER A 244 4.40 19.74 -1.13
N ILE A 245 4.33 18.44 -1.44
CA ILE A 245 3.10 17.65 -1.43
C ILE A 245 2.49 17.61 -0.03
N PHE A 246 3.31 17.33 0.98
CA PHE A 246 2.86 17.30 2.38
C PHE A 246 2.54 18.70 2.93
N ARG A 247 3.25 19.76 2.51
CA ARG A 247 2.91 21.16 2.86
C ARG A 247 1.59 21.62 2.22
N LEU A 248 1.30 21.24 0.97
CA LEU A 248 0.05 21.61 0.30
C LEU A 248 -1.18 20.91 0.89
N ALA A 249 -1.01 19.69 1.43
CA ALA A 249 -2.06 19.02 2.20
C ALA A 249 -2.42 19.78 3.49
N ASN A 250 -1.48 20.57 4.03
CA ASN A 250 -1.63 21.38 5.23
C ASN A 250 -2.05 22.84 4.97
N GLY A 251 -1.85 23.36 3.75
CA GLY A 251 -2.12 24.75 3.38
C GLY A 251 -3.51 25.05 2.80
N LYS A 252 -4.37 24.03 2.66
CA LYS A 252 -5.81 24.19 2.37
C LYS A 252 -6.66 23.84 3.61
N MET A 253 -6.22 24.30 4.77
CA MET A 253 -7.03 24.31 6.01
C MET A 253 -7.77 25.64 6.15
#